data_AF-A0A839VQ65-F1
#
_entry.id   AF-A0A839VQ65-F1
#
_cell.length_a   1.000
_cell.length_b   1.000
_cell.length_c   1.000
_cell.angle_alpha   90.00
_cell.angle_beta   90.00
_cell.angle_gamma   90.00
#
_symmetry.space_group_name_H-M   'P 1'
#
loop_
_entity.id
_entity.type
_entity.pdbx_description
1 polymer ?
#
loop_
_entity_poly.entity_id
_entity_poly.type
_entity_poly.pdbx_seq_one_letter_code
_entity_poly.pdbx_strand_id
1 'polypeptide(L)'
;MTNTTASNQHPIPPTHEDFRWIHGPGREEKFADFIELTRDISAGITSCMQIVYARDLANELNQDADADSEPEAAPSIGKSDSVNLYRLSLAAATLLRDVSEEHIARLNKFWDE
;
A
#
# COMPACT_ATOMS: atom_id res chain seq x y z
N MET A 1 46.72 -0.68 -41.77
CA MET A 1 45.35 -1.21 -41.90
C MET A 1 44.84 -1.52 -40.49
N THR A 2 44.11 -0.59 -39.89
CA THR A 2 43.54 -0.73 -38.53
C THR A 2 42.06 -1.04 -38.66
N ASN A 3 41.67 -2.29 -38.45
CA ASN A 3 40.27 -2.70 -38.41
C ASN A 3 39.69 -2.32 -37.04
N THR A 4 38.90 -1.25 -37.00
CA THR A 4 38.05 -0.91 -35.86
C THR A 4 36.79 -1.78 -35.94
N THR A 5 36.72 -2.84 -35.13
CA THR A 5 35.47 -3.57 -34.89
C THR A 5 34.57 -2.72 -34.00
N ALA A 6 33.61 -2.05 -34.62
CA ALA A 6 32.48 -1.44 -33.91
C ALA A 6 31.64 -2.56 -33.27
N SER A 7 31.54 -2.54 -31.95
CA SER A 7 30.68 -3.44 -31.20
C SER A 7 29.21 -3.06 -31.46
N ASN A 8 28.49 -3.89 -32.23
CA ASN A 8 27.03 -3.82 -32.35
C ASN A 8 26.39 -4.26 -31.02
N GLN A 9 26.34 -3.36 -30.03
CA GLN A 9 25.50 -3.56 -28.86
C GLN A 9 24.07 -3.18 -29.23
N HIS A 10 23.22 -4.19 -29.46
CA HIS A 10 21.78 -3.98 -29.48
C HIS A 10 21.32 -3.63 -28.06
N PRO A 11 20.60 -2.52 -27.85
CA PRO A 11 20.01 -2.22 -26.56
C PRO A 11 19.01 -3.31 -26.19
N ILE A 12 19.21 -3.97 -25.05
CA ILE A 12 18.21 -4.88 -24.48
C ILE A 12 17.12 -3.99 -23.88
N PRO A 13 15.85 -4.09 -24.31
CA PRO A 13 14.79 -3.33 -23.71
C PRO A 13 14.63 -3.74 -22.23
N PRO A 14 14.33 -2.78 -21.33
CA PRO A 14 14.08 -3.10 -19.93
C PRO A 14 12.95 -4.13 -19.85
N THR A 15 13.23 -5.23 -19.15
CA THR A 15 12.30 -6.35 -18.95
C THR A 15 11.30 -6.09 -17.82
N HIS A 16 11.49 -4.99 -17.09
CA HIS A 16 10.61 -4.58 -16.01
C HIS A 16 9.43 -3.80 -16.58
N GLU A 17 8.24 -4.36 -16.41
CA GLU A 17 6.99 -3.61 -16.53
C GLU A 17 6.51 -3.24 -15.13
N ASP A 18 5.90 -2.05 -15.02
CA ASP A 18 5.25 -1.65 -13.77
C ASP A 18 4.14 -2.64 -13.43
N PHE A 19 4.02 -2.96 -12.15
CA PHE A 19 2.96 -3.82 -11.67
C PHE A 19 1.59 -3.13 -11.83
N ARG A 20 0.62 -3.85 -12.41
CA ARG A 20 -0.74 -3.36 -12.68
C ARG A 20 -1.77 -4.41 -12.29
N TRP A 21 -2.92 -3.95 -11.78
CA TRP A 21 -4.08 -4.79 -11.48
C TRP A 21 -5.12 -4.80 -12.61
N ILE A 22 -5.26 -3.68 -13.32
CA ILE A 22 -6.22 -3.49 -14.40
C ILE A 22 -5.56 -3.86 -15.72
N HIS A 23 -6.17 -4.82 -16.43
CA HIS A 23 -5.67 -5.37 -17.69
C HIS A 23 -6.62 -5.02 -18.84
N GLY A 24 -6.08 -4.98 -20.06
CA GLY A 24 -6.87 -4.71 -21.27
C GLY A 24 -7.28 -3.23 -21.41
N PRO A 25 -8.37 -2.92 -22.15
CA PRO A 25 -8.75 -1.55 -22.48
C PRO A 25 -8.97 -0.63 -21.28
N GLY A 26 -9.39 -1.19 -20.13
CA GLY A 26 -9.59 -0.43 -18.90
C GLY A 26 -8.31 0.19 -18.33
N ARG A 27 -7.13 -0.25 -18.78
CA ARG A 27 -5.83 0.30 -18.35
C ARG A 27 -5.64 1.76 -18.76
N GLU A 28 -6.20 2.16 -19.90
CA GLU A 28 -6.02 3.51 -20.47
C GLU A 28 -7.08 4.50 -19.97
N GLU A 29 -7.98 4.06 -19.09
CA GLU A 29 -9.00 4.91 -18.49
C GLU A 29 -8.37 5.96 -17.57
N LYS A 30 -8.92 7.18 -17.58
CA LYS A 30 -8.40 8.34 -16.83
C LYS A 30 -8.27 8.10 -15.31
N PHE A 31 -8.99 7.12 -14.77
CA PHE A 31 -9.00 6.78 -13.35
C PHE A 31 -8.32 5.46 -13.02
N ALA A 32 -7.77 4.74 -14.01
CA ALA A 32 -7.16 3.43 -13.79
C ALA A 32 -6.05 3.48 -12.72
N ASP A 33 -5.10 4.40 -12.87
CA ASP A 33 -3.99 4.57 -11.91
C ASP A 33 -4.49 4.93 -10.50
N PHE A 34 -5.51 5.80 -10.40
CA PHE A 34 -6.10 6.18 -9.11
C PHE A 34 -6.78 4.98 -8.43
N ILE A 35 -7.51 4.16 -9.18
CA ILE A 35 -8.19 2.96 -8.66
C ILE A 35 -7.16 1.93 -8.18
N GLU A 36 -6.11 1.69 -8.95
CA GLU A 36 -5.02 0.76 -8.57
C GLU A 36 -4.30 1.23 -7.31
N LEU A 37 -3.94 2.51 -7.24
CA LEU A 37 -3.32 3.11 -6.06
C LEU A 37 -4.24 3.03 -4.82
N THR A 38 -5.52 3.37 -4.99
CA THR A 38 -6.53 3.32 -3.94
C THR A 38 -6.66 1.91 -3.38
N ARG A 39 -6.71 0.90 -4.25
CA ARG A 39 -6.78 -0.50 -3.88
C ARG A 39 -5.57 -0.91 -3.03
N ASP A 40 -4.35 -0.57 -3.48
CA ASP A 40 -3.13 -0.99 -2.79
C ASP A 40 -2.95 -0.30 -1.44
N ILE A 41 -3.23 1.00 -1.36
CA ILE A 41 -3.24 1.73 -0.10
C ILE A 41 -4.27 1.14 0.86
N SER A 42 -5.49 0.86 0.37
CA SER A 42 -6.56 0.31 1.21
C SER A 42 -6.20 -1.08 1.73
N ALA A 43 -5.65 -1.96 0.88
CA ALA A 43 -5.17 -3.28 1.29
C ALA A 43 -4.05 -3.18 2.34
N GLY A 44 -3.12 -2.24 2.18
CA GLY A 44 -2.07 -1.96 3.15
C GLY A 44 -2.62 -1.49 4.49
N ILE A 45 -3.56 -0.55 4.50
CA ILE A 45 -4.24 -0.06 5.71
C ILE A 45 -4.97 -1.20 6.41
N THR A 46 -5.76 -2.00 5.68
CA THR A 46 -6.47 -3.15 6.25
C THR A 46 -5.52 -4.13 6.89
N SER A 47 -4.40 -4.44 6.24
CA SER A 47 -3.38 -5.35 6.78
C SER A 47 -2.77 -4.80 8.07
N CYS A 48 -2.43 -3.50 8.10
CA CYS A 48 -1.94 -2.84 9.30
C CYS A 48 -2.94 -2.96 10.46
N MET A 49 -4.23 -2.70 10.20
CA MET A 49 -5.28 -2.79 11.21
C MET A 49 -5.48 -4.22 11.70
N GLN A 50 -5.41 -5.23 10.82
CA GLN A 50 -5.50 -6.64 11.21
C GLN A 50 -4.35 -7.06 12.12
N ILE A 51 -3.12 -6.63 11.83
CA ILE A 51 -1.95 -6.93 12.67
C ILE A 51 -2.12 -6.33 14.06
N VAL A 52 -2.55 -5.07 14.13
CA VAL A 52 -2.76 -4.40 15.42
C VAL A 52 -3.93 -5.03 16.18
N TYR A 53 -5.03 -5.35 15.51
CA TYR A 53 -6.16 -6.03 16.14
C TYR A 53 -5.75 -7.39 16.74
N ALA A 54 -4.98 -8.20 16.01
CA ALA A 54 -4.48 -9.47 16.51
C ALA A 54 -3.58 -9.30 17.74
N ARG A 55 -2.76 -8.25 17.77
CA ARG A 55 -1.95 -7.89 18.93
C ARG A 55 -2.81 -7.53 20.14
N ASP A 56 -3.82 -6.69 19.94
CA ASP A 56 -4.67 -6.21 21.02
C ASP A 56 -5.49 -7.37 21.61
N LEU A 57 -6.03 -8.23 20.75
CA LEU A 57 -6.70 -9.47 21.16
C LEU A 57 -5.79 -10.39 22.00
N ALA A 58 -4.54 -10.60 21.57
CA ALA A 58 -3.59 -11.41 22.33
C ALA A 58 -3.27 -10.80 23.71
N ASN A 59 -3.22 -9.47 23.82
CA ASN A 59 -3.01 -8.82 25.12
C ASN A 59 -4.23 -8.94 26.03
N GLU A 60 -5.45 -8.83 25.48
CA GLU A 60 -6.69 -9.03 26.24
C GLU A 60 -6.76 -10.45 26.80
N LEU A 61 -6.49 -11.46 25.98
CA LEU A 61 -6.45 -12.87 26.43
C LEU A 61 -5.43 -13.09 27.57
N ASN A 62 -4.24 -12.49 27.44
CA ASN A 62 -3.23 -12.59 28.50
C ASN A 62 -3.58 -11.83 29.79
N GLN A 63 -4.44 -10.81 29.71
CA GLN A 63 -4.92 -10.09 30.90
C GLN A 63 -6.01 -10.86 31.64
N ASP A 64 -6.79 -11.65 30.91
CA ASP A 64 -7.83 -12.51 31.47
C ASP A 64 -7.28 -13.82 32.06
N ALA A 65 -6.02 -14.18 31.73
CA ALA A 65 -5.35 -15.34 32.28
C ALA A 65 -5.01 -15.17 33.78
N ASP A 66 -5.10 -16.25 34.56
CA ASP A 66 -4.71 -16.25 35.97
C ASP A 66 -3.26 -15.77 36.14
N ALA A 67 -2.99 -14.96 37.17
CA ALA A 67 -1.70 -14.28 37.37
C ALA A 67 -0.47 -15.21 37.48
N ASP A 68 -0.69 -16.49 37.77
CA ASP A 68 0.34 -17.53 37.88
C ASP A 68 0.45 -18.41 36.61
N SER A 69 -0.30 -18.08 35.55
CA SER A 69 -0.31 -18.82 34.28
C SER A 69 0.63 -18.20 33.27
N GLU A 70 1.23 -19.06 32.43
CA GLU A 70 1.95 -18.60 31.24
C GLU A 70 0.98 -17.85 30.29
N PRO A 71 1.45 -16.81 29.58
CA PRO A 71 0.61 -16.06 28.65
C PRO A 71 0.02 -16.98 27.58
N GLU A 72 -1.30 -16.90 27.40
CA GLU A 72 -2.06 -17.73 26.45
C GLU A 72 -1.65 -17.46 24.99
N ALA A 73 -1.23 -16.25 24.66
CA ALA A 73 -0.84 -15.87 23.31
C ALA A 73 0.32 -14.85 23.28
N ALA A 74 1.32 -15.07 22.43
CA ALA A 74 2.34 -14.07 22.17
C ALA A 74 1.78 -12.98 21.23
N PRO A 75 1.86 -11.68 21.58
CA PRO A 75 1.42 -10.61 20.69
C PRO A 75 2.22 -10.61 19.39
N SER A 76 1.54 -10.40 18.27
CA SER A 76 2.14 -10.41 16.93
C SER A 76 3.22 -9.35 16.72
N ILE A 77 3.15 -8.22 17.44
CA ILE A 77 4.08 -7.09 17.37
C ILE A 77 4.21 -6.36 18.71
N GLY A 78 5.29 -5.57 18.85
CA GLY A 78 5.48 -4.70 20.01
C GLY A 78 4.54 -3.49 20.06
N LYS A 79 4.45 -2.84 21.22
CA LYS A 79 3.66 -1.60 21.39
C LYS A 79 4.13 -0.48 20.45
N SER A 80 5.45 -0.32 20.27
CA SER A 80 5.98 0.73 19.39
C SER A 80 5.63 0.47 17.93
N ASP A 81 5.67 -0.78 17.50
CA ASP A 81 5.33 -1.16 16.12
C ASP A 81 3.85 -0.90 15.85
N SER A 82 2.97 -1.19 16.80
CA SER A 82 1.54 -0.90 16.70
C SER A 82 1.28 0.60 16.49
N VAL A 83 1.95 1.46 17.27
CA VAL A 83 1.87 2.92 17.09
C VAL A 83 2.36 3.34 15.70
N ASN A 84 3.44 2.74 15.21
CA ASN A 84 3.97 3.04 13.89
C ASN A 84 3.02 2.60 12.77
N LEU A 85 2.39 1.41 12.88
CA LEU A 85 1.39 0.94 11.94
C LEU A 85 0.12 1.82 11.93
N TYR A 86 -0.33 2.29 13.10
CA TYR A 86 -1.43 3.26 13.17
C TYR A 86 -1.07 4.57 12.48
N ARG A 87 0.13 5.11 12.75
CA ARG A 87 0.60 6.36 12.11
C ARG A 87 0.71 6.20 10.60
N LEU A 88 1.27 5.08 10.13
CA LEU A 88 1.37 4.77 8.71
C LEU A 88 -0.02 4.70 8.06
N SER A 89 -0.94 4.00 8.70
CA SER A 89 -2.32 3.85 8.21
C SER A 89 -3.04 5.20 8.14
N LEU A 90 -2.88 6.04 9.17
CA LEU A 90 -3.46 7.38 9.20
C LEU A 90 -2.87 8.28 8.10
N ALA A 91 -1.55 8.25 7.93
CA ALA A 91 -0.87 9.01 6.88
C ALA A 91 -1.31 8.57 5.49
N ALA A 92 -1.41 7.25 5.25
CA ALA A 92 -1.86 6.70 3.97
C ALA A 92 -3.33 7.03 3.67
N ALA A 93 -4.22 6.94 4.67
CA ALA A 93 -5.62 7.33 4.52
C ALA A 93 -5.77 8.82 4.22
N THR A 94 -4.94 9.66 4.87
CA THR A 94 -4.93 11.12 4.65
C THR A 94 -4.46 11.45 3.23
N LEU A 95 -3.37 10.82 2.77
CA LEU A 95 -2.88 10.97 1.40
C LEU A 95 -3.97 10.61 0.38
N LEU A 96 -4.64 9.47 0.59
CA LEU A 96 -5.70 9.02 -0.31
C LEU A 96 -6.89 9.98 -0.34
N ARG A 97 -7.30 10.50 0.83
CA ARG A 97 -8.35 11.53 0.92
C ARG A 97 -7.94 12.78 0.15
N ASP A 98 -6.74 13.31 0.39
CA ASP A 98 -6.31 14.57 -0.21
C ASP A 98 -6.21 14.45 -1.75
N VAL A 99 -5.69 13.32 -2.25
CA VAL A 99 -5.67 13.01 -3.69
C VAL A 99 -7.10 12.90 -4.24
N SER A 100 -8.01 12.25 -3.52
CA SER A 100 -9.43 12.14 -3.92
C SER A 100 -10.10 13.50 -4.00
N GLU A 101 -9.88 14.37 -3.02
CA GLU A 101 -10.40 15.75 -3.00
C GLU A 101 -9.89 16.56 -4.19
N GLU A 102 -8.61 16.40 -4.55
CA GLU A 102 -8.05 17.03 -5.73
C GLU A 102 -8.73 16.54 -7.02
N HIS A 103 -8.91 15.23 -7.18
CA HIS A 103 -9.61 14.66 -8.34
C HIS A 103 -11.06 15.13 -8.43
N ILE A 104 -11.78 15.19 -7.29
CA ILE A 104 -13.15 15.72 -7.22
C ILE A 104 -13.18 17.19 -7.66
N ALA A 105 -12.24 18.01 -7.17
CA ALA A 105 -12.17 19.42 -7.54
C ALA A 105 -11.88 19.62 -9.04
N ARG A 106 -10.98 18.81 -9.63
CA ARG A 106 -10.71 18.84 -11.08
C ARG A 106 -11.93 18.42 -11.89
N LEU A 107 -12.64 17.38 -11.45
CA LEU A 107 -13.88 16.96 -12.09
C LEU A 107 -14.90 18.08 -12.07
N ASN A 108 -15.25 18.63 -10.90
CA ASN A 108 -16.25 19.69 -10.81
C ASN A 108 -15.94 20.88 -11.73
N LYS A 109 -14.67 21.31 -11.80
CA LYS A 109 -14.25 22.38 -12.74
C LYS A 109 -14.49 22.04 -14.22
N PHE A 110 -14.28 20.78 -14.62
CA PHE A 110 -14.49 20.34 -16.00
C PHE A 110 -15.97 20.35 -16.41
N TRP A 111 -16.90 20.24 -15.46
CA TRP A 111 -18.34 20.25 -15.74
C TRP A 111 -18.98 21.65 -15.58
N ASP A 112 -18.25 22.61 -15.02
CA ASP A 112 -18.67 24.01 -14.87
C ASP A 112 -18.20 24.91 -16.05
N GLU A 113 -17.45 24.35 -17.02
CA GLU A 113 -17.04 24.97 -18.30
C GLU A 113 -17.94 24.53 -19.46
#